data_AF-A0A268TJ27-F1
#
_entry.id   AF-A0A268TJ27-F1
#
_cell.length_a   1.000
_cell.length_b   1.000
_cell.length_c   1.000
_cell.angle_alpha   90.00
_cell.angle_beta   90.00
_cell.angle_gamma   90.00
#
_symmetry.space_group_name_H-M   'P 1'
#
loop_
_entity.id
_entity.type
_entity.pdbx_description
1 polymer ?
#
loop_
_entity_poly.entity_id
_entity_poly.type
_entity_poly.pdbx_seq_one_letter_code
_entity_poly.pdbx_strand_id
1 'polypeptide(L)' 'MTLITTTASKQNLEIIKELVLKLDANATFESYDDENYLSKEDQQNLIELYEADERGELEFQPIEEVELEMKEYLKSLKA' A
#
# COMPACT_ATOMS: atom_id res chain seq x y z
N MET A 1 -9.77 -0.11 12.16
CA MET A 1 -8.87 -1.26 11.97
C MET A 1 -9.19 -1.81 10.59
N THR A 2 -8.36 -1.45 9.61
CA THR A 2 -8.59 -1.78 8.21
C THR A 2 -7.94 -3.12 7.93
N LEU A 3 -8.73 -4.13 7.57
CA LEU A 3 -8.23 -5.44 7.23
C LEU A 3 -7.84 -5.44 5.75
N ILE A 4 -6.53 -5.55 5.45
CA ILE A 4 -6.03 -5.69 4.08
C ILE A 4 -5.78 -7.17 3.83
N THR A 5 -6.62 -7.80 3.01
CA THR A 5 -6.47 -9.19 2.56
C THR A 5 -5.86 -9.22 1.16
N THR A 6 -4.64 -9.75 1.04
CA THR A 6 -3.92 -9.90 -0.23
C THR A 6 -3.04 -11.15 -0.21
N THR A 7 -2.90 -11.82 -1.35
CA THR A 7 -2.04 -13.00 -1.54
C THR A 7 -1.02 -12.71 -2.63
N ALA A 8 0.24 -12.69 -2.22
CA ALA A 8 1.36 -12.30 -3.06
C ALA A 8 2.48 -13.37 -2.94
N SER A 9 3.45 -13.32 -3.86
CA SER A 9 4.67 -14.13 -3.72
C SER A 9 5.31 -13.87 -2.35
N LYS A 10 6.05 -14.84 -1.80
CA LYS A 10 6.71 -14.69 -0.48
C LYS A 10 7.54 -13.39 -0.41
N GLN A 11 8.21 -13.03 -1.49
CA GLN A 11 8.99 -11.81 -1.61
C GLN A 11 8.11 -10.55 -1.54
N ASN A 12 6.98 -10.54 -2.27
CA ASN A 12 6.04 -9.41 -2.24
C ASN A 12 5.33 -9.29 -0.89
N LEU A 13 5.07 -10.41 -0.19
CA LEU A 13 4.53 -10.39 1.16
C LEU A 13 5.50 -9.80 2.17
N GLU A 14 6.80 -10.07 2.05
CA GLU A 14 7.80 -9.43 2.93
C GLU A 14 7.93 -7.94 2.67
N ILE A 15 7.93 -7.54 1.40
CA ILE A 15 7.88 -6.14 0.97
C ILE A 15 6.67 -5.40 1.57
N ILE A 16 5.46 -5.96 1.43
CA ILE A 16 4.24 -5.36 1.99
C ILE A 16 4.33 -5.29 3.51
N LYS A 17 4.84 -6.35 4.17
CA LYS A 17 5.02 -6.36 5.63
C LYS A 17 5.96 -5.25 6.09
N GLU A 18 7.10 -5.07 5.42
CA GLU A 18 8.05 -4.02 5.75
C GLU A 18 7.44 -2.62 5.60
N LEU A 19 6.77 -2.36 4.47
CA LEU A 19 6.11 -1.07 4.22
C LEU A 19 5.03 -0.77 5.25
N VAL A 20 4.19 -1.75 5.59
CA VAL A 20 3.12 -1.58 6.59
C VAL A 20 3.70 -1.35 7.99
N LEU A 21 4.77 -2.07 8.37
CA LEU A 21 5.41 -1.89 9.68
C LEU A 21 6.14 -0.55 9.82
N LYS A 22 6.58 0.08 8.71
CA LYS A 22 7.11 1.46 8.73
C LYS A 22 6.03 2.48 9.09
N LEU A 23 4.76 2.21 8.77
CA LEU A 23 3.62 3.08 9.05
C LEU A 23 2.94 2.77 10.39
N ASP A 24 2.80 1.48 10.72
CA ASP A 24 2.23 0.99 11.98
C ASP A 24 3.03 -0.21 12.50
N ALA A 25 3.89 0.06 13.49
CA ALA A 25 4.73 -0.96 14.11
C ALA A 25 3.94 -2.07 14.83
N ASN A 26 2.63 -1.89 15.08
CA ASN A 26 1.77 -2.87 15.72
C ASN A 26 0.86 -3.62 14.73
N ALA A 27 1.06 -3.42 13.43
CA ALA A 27 0.26 -4.08 12.41
C ALA A 27 0.37 -5.62 12.52
N THR A 28 -0.78 -6.29 12.47
CA THR A 28 -0.90 -7.75 12.52
C THR A 28 -1.24 -8.31 11.14
N PHE A 29 -0.56 -9.38 10.74
CA PHE A 29 -0.76 -10.03 9.44
C PHE A 29 -1.36 -11.44 9.62
N GLU A 30 -2.50 -11.69 8.98
CA GLU A 30 -3.11 -13.02 8.90
C GLU A 30 -2.78 -13.64 7.53
N SER A 31 -2.18 -14.83 7.51
CA SER A 31 -1.98 -15.59 6.27
C SER A 31 -3.05 -16.66 6.12
N TYR A 32 -3.80 -16.60 5.02
CA TYR A 32 -4.70 -17.67 4.62
C TYR A 32 -3.96 -18.54 3.60
N ASP A 33 -3.66 -19.78 3.99
CA ASP A 33 -3.16 -20.81 3.08
C ASP A 33 -4.26 -21.15 2.07
N ASP A 34 -4.16 -20.58 0.88
CA ASP A 34 -4.22 -21.27 -0.42
C ASP A 34 -4.64 -20.30 -1.53
N GLU A 35 -3.87 -20.35 -2.62
CA GLU A 35 -4.02 -19.65 -3.92
C GLU A 35 -3.50 -18.19 -4.02
N ASN A 36 -2.63 -17.96 -5.01
CA ASN A 36 -2.07 -16.66 -5.38
C ASN A 36 -3.11 -15.83 -6.15
N TYR A 37 -3.63 -14.74 -5.58
CA TYR A 37 -4.72 -13.94 -6.18
C TYR A 37 -4.29 -12.62 -6.84
N LEU A 38 -3.01 -12.20 -6.76
CA LEU A 38 -2.55 -11.01 -7.49
C LEU A 38 -2.18 -11.32 -8.95
N SER A 39 -2.62 -10.46 -9.87
CA SER A 39 -2.21 -10.53 -11.27
C SER A 39 -0.70 -10.25 -11.42
N LYS A 40 -0.09 -10.64 -12.55
CA LYS A 40 1.33 -10.34 -12.80
C LYS A 40 1.61 -8.83 -12.86
N GLU A 41 0.66 -8.05 -13.35
CA GLU A 41 0.77 -6.59 -13.42
C GLU A 41 0.79 -6.00 -12.02
N ASP A 42 -0.11 -6.44 -11.14
CA ASP A 42 -0.14 -5.98 -9.75
C ASP A 42 1.13 -6.39 -8.99
N GLN A 43 1.67 -7.56 -9.27
CA GLN A 43 2.94 -8.02 -8.69
C GLN A 43 4.11 -7.13 -9.12
N GLN A 44 4.16 -6.73 -10.39
CA GLN A 44 5.19 -5.84 -10.93
C GLN A 44 5.08 -4.43 -10.32
N ASN A 45 3.86 -3.89 -10.26
CA ASN A 45 3.58 -2.58 -9.66
C ASN A 45 4.01 -2.51 -8.19
N LEU A 46 3.79 -3.58 -7.42
CA LEU A 46 4.24 -3.65 -6.02
C LEU A 46 5.76 -3.65 -5.88
N ILE A 47 6.48 -4.33 -6.78
CA ILE A 47 7.94 -4.33 -6.80
C ILE A 47 8.45 -2.91 -7.10
N GLU A 48 7.89 -2.25 -8.11
CA GLU A 48 8.27 -0.89 -8.48
C GLU A 48 8.03 0.11 -7.34
N LEU A 49 6.92 -0.03 -6.60
CA LEU A 49 6.64 0.78 -5.42
C LEU A 49 7.67 0.55 -4.30
N TYR A 50 8.05 -0.70 -4.02
CA TYR A 50 9.08 -0.98 -3.02
C TYR A 50 10.44 -0.42 -3.40
N GLU A 51 10.83 -0.56 -4.67
CA GLU A 51 12.10 0.02 -5.14
C GLU A 51 12.07 1.56 -5.07
N ALA A 52 10.93 2.20 -5.32
CA ALA A 52 10.76 3.64 -5.14
C ALA A 52 10.85 4.06 -3.67
N ASP A 53 10.32 3.25 -2.75
CA ASP A 53 10.47 3.47 -1.30
C ASP A 53 11.95 3.42 -0.89
N GLU A 54 12.68 2.40 -1.32
CA GLU A 54 14.12 2.23 -1.03
C GLU A 54 14.96 3.39 -1.58
N ARG A 55 14.53 4.01 -2.68
CA ARG A 55 15.15 5.23 -3.24
C ARG A 55 14.72 6.51 -2.53
N GLY A 56 13.77 6.46 -1.59
CA GLY A 56 13.21 7.63 -0.90
C GLY A 56 12.33 8.50 -1.81
N GLU A 57 11.76 7.92 -2.85
CA GLU A 57 10.91 8.61 -3.83
C GLU A 57 9.42 8.58 -3.44
N LEU A 58 9.05 7.79 -2.43
CA LEU A 58 7.69 7.74 -1.91
C LEU A 58 7.49 8.70 -0.74
N GLU A 59 6.38 9.44 -0.81
CA GLU A 59 5.85 10.22 0.30
C GLU A 59 4.63 9.49 0.87
N PHE A 60 4.69 9.14 2.16
CA PHE A 60 3.59 8.53 2.88
C PHE A 60 2.80 9.60 3.61
N GLN A 61 1.49 9.61 3.38
CA GLN A 61 0.58 10.58 3.98
C GLN A 61 -0.64 9.87 4.58
N PRO A 62 -1.19 10.37 5.70
CA PRO A 62 -2.42 9.85 6.30
C PRO A 62 -3.59 9.93 5.33
N ILE A 63 -4.47 8.93 5.36
CA ILE A 63 -5.64 8.89 4.46
C ILE A 63 -6.58 10.08 4.69
N GLU A 64 -6.65 10.59 5.91
CA GLU A 64 -7.45 11.76 6.26
C GLU A 64 -6.94 13.05 5.57
N GLU A 65 -5.63 13.15 5.36
CA GLU A 65 -4.99 14.27 4.65
C GLU A 65 -5.27 14.17 3.15
N VAL A 66 -5.10 12.98 2.56
CA VAL A 66 -5.46 12.70 1.16
C VAL A 66 -6.94 13.03 0.90
N GLU A 67 -7.84 12.62 1.79
CA GLU A 67 -9.26 12.90 1.65
C GLU A 67 -9.58 14.40 1.69
N LEU A 68 -8.87 15.16 2.52
CA LEU A 68 -9.03 16.60 2.61
C LEU A 68 -8.56 17.26 1.31
N GLU A 69 -7.37 16.90 0.83
CA GLU A 69 -6.81 17.40 -0.43
C GLU A 69 -7.72 17.09 -1.62
N MET A 70 -8.24 15.87 -1.72
CA MET A 70 -9.18 15.50 -2.78
C MET A 70 -10.48 16.30 -2.70
N LYS A 71 -11.02 16.54 -1.49
CA LYS A 71 -12.21 17.38 -1.31
C LYS A 71 -11.95 18.83 -1.72
N GLU A 72 -10.77 19.37 -1.44
CA GLU A 72 -10.38 20.73 -1.86
C GLU A 72 -10.16 20.83 -3.37
N TYR A 73 -9.48 19.84 -3.97
CA TYR A 73 -9.32 19.73 -5.42
C TYR A 73 -10.67 19.64 -6.15
N LEU A 74 -11.59 18.82 -5.66
CA LEU A 74 -12.94 18.73 -6.25
C LEU A 74 -13.75 20.02 -6.11
N LYS A 75 -13.49 20.83 -5.06
CA LYS A 75 -14.10 22.16 -4.92
C LYS A 75 -13.51 23.17 -5.90
N SER A 76 -12.20 23.13 -6.15
CA SER A 76 -11.55 24.05 -7.10
C SER A 76 -11.97 23.79 -8.55
N LEU A 77 -12.33 22.56 -8.90
CA LEU A 77 -12.90 22.20 -10.21
C LEU A 77 -14.35 22.65 -10.43
N LYS A 78 -15.06 23.06 -9.37
CA LYS A 78 -16.45 23.57 -9.44
C LYS A 78 -16.54 25.10 -9.46
N ALA A 79 -15.41 25.80 -9.30
CA ALA A 79 -15.31 27.27 -9.33
C ALA A 79 -14.97 27.77 -10.74
#